data_AF-A0A3P5YKF1-F1
#
_entry.id   AF-A0A3P5YKF1-F1
#
_cell.length_a   1.000
_cell.length_b   1.000
_cell.length_c   1.000
_cell.angle_alpha   90.00
_cell.angle_beta   90.00
_cell.angle_gamma   90.00
#
_symmetry.space_group_name_H-M   'P 1'
#
loop_
_entity.id
_entity.type
_entity.pdbx_description
1 polymer ?
#
loop_
_entity_poly.entity_id
_entity_poly.type
_entity_poly.pdbx_seq_one_letter_code
_entity_poly.pdbx_strand_id
1 'polypeptide(L)'
;MELNLSESPTRSVRCIVKLGGAAITRKNELEEIHDENLEAVACQLRQAMTEGSAPSKVIGMDWSKRPRSSEIACDVDDLGDQDSSEFSKFVVVHGAGSFGHFQASRSGVHKGGLEKPIVKAGFVATRISVTNLNLEIVRALAREGIPTIGMSPFSCGWTTSKRDVASADLSTVAKTIVSGFVPVLHGDAVLDNILGCTILSGDVIIRHLADHLKPEYVVFLTDVYGVFDRPPSENDAVLLKEIAVGEDGSWKVVNPVMDLTNKKVQTSVAAHDTTGGMETKIAEAAMIAKLGIDVYIVKAATPHSQRALNGELRESVPDDWLGTIIRFSK
;
A
#
# COMPACT_ATOMS: atom_id res chain seq x y z
N MET A 1 -12.69 -24.32 17.07
CA MET A 1 -13.97 -23.60 17.17
C MET A 1 -14.10 -22.80 15.89
N GLU A 2 -14.74 -23.40 14.89
CA GLU A 2 -15.01 -22.75 13.61
C GLU A 2 -15.95 -21.57 13.87
N LEU A 3 -15.47 -20.36 13.56
CA LEU A 3 -16.32 -19.18 13.56
C LEU A 3 -17.18 -19.25 12.30
N ASN A 4 -18.40 -19.78 12.45
CA ASN A 4 -19.48 -19.53 11.52
C ASN A 4 -19.75 -18.02 11.50
N LEU A 5 -19.21 -17.34 10.48
CA LEU A 5 -19.62 -16.00 10.08
C LEU A 5 -21.02 -16.11 9.47
N SER A 6 -22.03 -16.18 10.33
CA SER A 6 -23.42 -16.02 9.92
C SER A 6 -23.62 -14.58 9.45
N GLU A 7 -23.95 -14.45 8.17
CA GLU A 7 -24.39 -13.29 7.41
C GLU A 7 -25.10 -12.20 8.25
N SER A 8 -24.37 -11.12 8.54
CA SER A 8 -24.94 -9.78 8.38
C SER A 8 -24.31 -9.20 7.10
N PRO A 9 -24.97 -8.28 6.37
CA PRO A 9 -24.39 -7.68 5.17
C PRO A 9 -23.33 -6.66 5.61
N THR A 10 -22.26 -7.13 6.25
CA THR A 10 -21.10 -6.30 6.51
C THR A 10 -20.54 -5.93 5.14
N ARG A 11 -20.68 -4.67 4.71
CA ARG A 11 -20.04 -4.12 3.50
C ARG A 11 -18.65 -4.77 3.35
N SER A 12 -18.38 -5.37 2.20
CA SER A 12 -17.06 -5.90 1.85
C SER A 12 -16.01 -4.80 1.97
N VAL A 13 -14.73 -5.16 2.09
CA VAL A 13 -13.66 -4.16 2.03
C VAL A 13 -13.80 -3.41 0.70
N ARG A 14 -13.95 -2.09 0.73
CA ARG A 14 -14.14 -1.31 -0.50
C ARG A 14 -12.82 -1.22 -1.26
N CYS A 15 -11.74 -0.88 -0.57
CA CYS A 15 -10.44 -0.66 -1.20
C CYS A 15 -9.30 -1.14 -0.31
N ILE A 16 -8.30 -1.79 -0.91
CA ILE A 16 -6.97 -1.89 -0.31
C ILE A 16 -6.06 -0.93 -1.07
N VAL A 17 -5.43 -0.02 -0.33
CA VAL A 17 -4.52 0.99 -0.89
C VAL A 17 -3.10 0.69 -0.47
N LYS A 18 -2.18 0.70 -1.44
CA LYS A 18 -0.75 0.72 -1.20
C LYS A 18 -0.19 2.13 -1.35
N LEU A 19 0.39 2.66 -0.28
CA LEU A 19 1.24 3.85 -0.32
C LEU A 19 2.67 3.44 -0.71
N GLY A 20 3.06 3.68 -1.96
CA GLY A 20 4.41 3.41 -2.43
C GLY A 20 5.45 4.19 -1.62
N GLY A 21 6.51 3.52 -1.17
CA GLY A 21 7.54 4.17 -0.34
C GLY A 21 8.14 5.41 -0.99
N ALA A 22 8.36 5.39 -2.31
CA ALA A 22 8.86 6.55 -3.05
C ALA A 22 7.84 7.71 -3.18
N ALA A 23 6.55 7.43 -2.96
CA ALA A 23 5.51 8.45 -3.01
C ALA A 23 5.40 9.26 -1.70
N ILE A 24 5.67 8.61 -0.56
CA ILE A 24 5.51 9.18 0.78
C ILE A 24 6.83 9.44 1.51
N THR A 25 7.97 9.03 0.93
CA THR A 25 9.32 9.29 1.47
C THR A 25 10.22 9.85 0.38
N ARG A 26 11.26 10.60 0.78
CA ARG A 26 12.27 11.09 -0.16
C ARG A 26 13.30 9.99 -0.41
N LYS A 27 13.24 9.39 -1.60
CA LYS A 27 14.01 8.19 -1.98
C LYS A 27 15.53 8.29 -1.78
N ASN A 28 16.08 9.50 -1.85
CA ASN A 28 17.53 9.76 -1.78
C ASN A 28 17.99 10.29 -0.41
N GLU A 29 17.06 10.50 0.53
CA GLU A 29 17.33 11.06 1.85
C GLU A 29 16.94 10.01 2.90
N LEU A 30 17.92 9.56 3.70
CA LEU A 30 17.73 8.50 4.68
C LEU A 30 16.67 8.91 5.72
N GLU A 31 15.64 8.08 5.88
CA GLU A 31 14.59 8.28 6.89
C GLU A 31 13.86 9.63 6.79
N GLU A 32 13.69 10.15 5.56
CA GLU A 32 13.01 11.41 5.31
C GLU A 32 11.61 11.20 4.68
N ILE A 33 10.60 11.79 5.31
CA ILE A 33 9.19 11.76 4.86
C ILE A 33 8.97 12.85 3.81
N HIS A 34 8.07 12.59 2.86
CA HIS A 34 7.56 13.62 1.96
C HIS A 34 6.26 14.20 2.53
N ASP A 35 6.35 15.10 3.51
CA ASP A 35 5.20 15.57 4.31
C ASP A 35 4.03 16.07 3.43
N GLU A 36 4.30 16.92 2.45
CA GLU A 36 3.26 17.46 1.54
C GLU A 36 2.45 16.36 0.83
N ASN A 37 3.12 15.29 0.38
CA ASN A 37 2.45 14.18 -0.28
C ASN A 37 1.69 13.32 0.73
N LEU A 38 2.25 13.11 1.92
CA LEU A 38 1.60 12.32 2.97
C LEU A 38 0.32 13.01 3.47
N GLU A 39 0.37 14.32 3.71
CA GLU A 39 -0.79 15.14 4.09
C GLU A 39 -1.86 15.13 2.98
N ALA A 40 -1.46 15.35 1.73
CA ALA A 40 -2.37 15.28 0.60
C ALA A 40 -3.04 13.91 0.49
N VAL A 41 -2.27 12.82 0.57
CA VAL A 41 -2.81 11.45 0.53
C VAL A 41 -3.75 11.15 1.69
N ALA A 42 -3.42 11.63 2.91
CA ALA A 42 -4.27 11.44 4.08
C ALA A 42 -5.64 12.13 3.90
N CYS A 43 -5.63 13.36 3.40
CA CYS A 43 -6.85 14.11 3.05
C CYS A 43 -7.67 13.39 1.96
N GLN A 44 -7.00 12.90 0.90
CA GLN A 44 -7.66 12.15 -0.18
C GLN A 44 -8.32 10.85 0.31
N LEU A 45 -7.65 10.12 1.20
CA LEU A 45 -8.18 8.91 1.82
C LEU A 45 -9.41 9.22 2.68
N ARG A 46 -9.33 10.28 3.50
CA ARG A 46 -10.47 10.72 4.30
C ARG A 46 -11.68 11.01 3.42
N GLN A 47 -11.51 11.79 2.35
CA GLN A 47 -12.58 12.13 1.41
C GLN A 47 -13.17 10.89 0.72
N ALA A 48 -12.32 9.94 0.31
CA ALA A 48 -12.78 8.72 -0.34
C ALA A 48 -13.57 7.81 0.62
N MET A 49 -13.20 7.77 1.90
CA MET A 49 -13.87 6.94 2.90
C MET A 49 -15.24 7.48 3.34
N THR A 50 -15.47 8.80 3.25
CA THR A 50 -16.72 9.45 3.70
C THR A 50 -17.76 9.67 2.60
N GLU A 51 -17.56 9.10 1.40
CA GLU A 51 -18.50 9.13 0.26
C GLU A 51 -19.06 10.53 -0.06
N GLY A 52 -18.24 11.59 0.07
CA GLY A 52 -18.64 12.95 -0.25
C GLY A 52 -19.66 13.58 0.71
N SER A 53 -19.88 12.99 1.89
CA SER A 53 -20.61 13.65 2.98
C SER A 53 -19.97 15.01 3.28
N ALA A 54 -20.78 16.05 3.51
CA ALA A 54 -20.29 17.40 3.78
C ALA A 54 -19.20 17.37 4.85
N PRO A 55 -18.13 18.19 4.75
CA PRO A 55 -17.06 18.19 5.73
C PRO A 55 -17.63 18.55 7.10
N SER A 56 -17.92 17.53 7.91
CA SER A 56 -18.02 17.70 9.35
C SER A 56 -16.66 18.23 9.81
N LYS A 57 -16.65 19.02 10.88
CA LYS A 57 -15.40 19.44 11.53
C LYS A 57 -14.51 18.21 11.69
N VAL A 58 -13.31 18.23 11.09
CA VAL A 58 -12.38 17.10 11.16
C VAL A 58 -11.83 17.05 12.58
N ILE A 59 -12.31 16.09 13.36
CA ILE A 59 -11.76 15.82 14.69
C ILE A 59 -10.60 14.85 14.50
N GLY A 60 -9.38 15.37 14.60
CA GLY A 60 -8.17 14.55 14.58
C GLY A 60 -8.12 13.60 15.79
N MET A 61 -7.65 12.37 15.58
CA MET A 61 -7.61 11.29 16.56
C MET A 61 -6.21 11.06 17.18
N ASP A 62 -5.16 11.72 16.69
CA ASP A 62 -3.82 11.67 17.30
C ASP A 62 -3.70 12.70 18.44
N TRP A 63 -4.11 12.30 19.64
CA TRP A 63 -3.96 13.11 20.87
C TRP A 63 -2.67 12.80 21.64
N SER A 64 -1.73 12.10 21.02
CA SER A 64 -0.47 11.73 21.65
C SER A 64 0.52 12.90 21.68
N LYS A 65 1.28 13.06 22.77
CA LYS A 65 2.31 14.10 22.87
C LYS A 65 3.46 13.84 21.89
N ARG A 66 3.94 14.87 21.19
CA ARG A 66 5.24 14.83 20.50
C ARG A 66 6.33 15.55 21.29
N PRO A 67 7.59 15.10 21.20
CA PRO A 67 8.71 16.00 21.45
C PRO A 67 8.63 17.12 20.39
N ARG A 68 8.45 18.38 20.82
CA ARG A 68 8.34 19.63 20.02
C ARG A 68 6.94 20.13 19.62
N SER A 69 5.84 19.48 19.98
CA SER A 69 4.50 20.09 19.88
C SER A 69 4.01 20.49 21.27
N SER A 70 3.82 21.78 21.52
CA SER A 70 3.44 22.30 22.84
C SER A 70 1.95 22.12 23.17
N GLU A 71 1.10 21.72 22.23
CA GLU A 71 -0.35 21.70 22.43
C GLU A 71 -0.97 20.38 21.96
N ILE A 72 -1.78 19.76 22.83
CA ILE A 72 -2.73 18.71 22.44
C ILE A 72 -3.96 19.47 21.94
N ALA A 73 -4.12 19.59 20.63
CA ALA A 73 -5.29 20.25 20.06
C ALA A 73 -6.46 19.26 20.06
N CYS A 74 -7.33 19.28 21.08
CA CYS A 74 -8.74 18.86 20.99
C CYS A 74 -9.52 19.19 22.28
N ASP A 75 -10.72 19.76 22.12
CA ASP A 75 -11.79 19.76 23.14
C ASP A 75 -12.51 18.41 23.06
N VAL A 76 -12.34 17.56 24.09
CA VAL A 76 -12.92 16.20 24.18
C VAL A 76 -14.46 16.23 24.16
N ASP A 77 -15.05 17.38 24.48
CA ASP A 77 -16.50 17.60 24.55
C ASP A 77 -17.21 17.57 23.17
N ASP A 78 -16.47 17.64 22.06
CA ASP A 78 -17.02 17.67 20.68
C ASP A 78 -17.21 16.27 20.07
N LEU A 79 -16.89 15.20 20.82
CA LEU A 79 -17.07 13.79 20.42
C LEU A 79 -18.46 13.23 20.75
N GLY A 80 -19.35 14.03 21.32
CA GLY A 80 -20.71 13.59 21.69
C GLY A 80 -21.55 13.20 20.48
N ASP A 81 -22.37 12.14 20.63
CA ASP A 81 -23.42 11.56 19.77
C ASP A 81 -23.57 12.13 18.33
N GLN A 82 -22.46 12.21 17.59
CA GLN A 82 -22.52 12.45 16.15
C GLN A 82 -22.88 11.12 15.50
N ASP A 83 -23.97 11.11 14.74
CA ASP A 83 -24.35 9.97 13.90
C ASP A 83 -23.11 9.47 13.19
N SER A 84 -22.74 8.22 13.45
CA SER A 84 -21.56 7.59 12.88
C SER A 84 -21.73 7.57 11.37
N SER A 85 -21.19 8.56 10.66
CA SER A 85 -21.05 8.49 9.22
C SER A 85 -20.28 7.21 8.92
N GLU A 86 -20.94 6.26 8.24
CA GLU A 86 -20.32 4.97 7.95
C GLU A 86 -19.10 5.18 7.07
N PHE A 87 -17.91 5.02 7.63
CA PHE A 87 -16.68 4.97 6.85
C PHE A 87 -16.72 3.73 5.97
N SER A 88 -16.46 3.93 4.68
CA SER A 88 -16.11 2.82 3.80
C SER A 88 -14.90 2.07 4.36
N LYS A 89 -14.94 0.74 4.32
CA LYS A 89 -13.87 -0.10 4.87
C LYS A 89 -12.67 -0.12 3.95
N PHE A 90 -11.57 0.47 4.42
CA PHE A 90 -10.29 0.49 3.72
C PHE A 90 -9.24 -0.28 4.50
N VAL A 91 -8.23 -0.78 3.79
CA VAL A 91 -6.98 -1.29 4.37
C VAL A 91 -5.82 -0.55 3.72
N VAL A 92 -4.88 -0.07 4.53
CA VAL A 92 -3.70 0.65 4.04
C VAL A 92 -2.48 -0.25 4.18
N VAL A 93 -1.66 -0.32 3.14
CA VAL A 93 -0.33 -0.93 3.17
C VAL A 93 0.68 0.12 2.72
N HIS A 94 1.82 0.29 3.38
CA HIS A 94 2.87 1.17 2.83
C HIS A 94 4.18 0.44 2.52
N GLY A 95 4.90 0.94 1.53
CA GLY A 95 6.28 0.52 1.28
C GLY A 95 7.24 1.08 2.32
N ALA A 96 8.44 0.49 2.40
CA ALA A 96 9.44 0.93 3.37
C ALA A 96 10.14 2.25 2.99
N GLY A 97 10.19 2.58 1.69
CA GLY A 97 10.82 3.82 1.23
C GLY A 97 12.26 3.99 1.71
N SER A 98 12.65 5.21 2.06
CA SER A 98 13.95 5.53 2.65
C SER A 98 14.16 4.97 4.07
N PHE A 99 13.14 4.39 4.69
CA PHE A 99 13.18 3.79 6.04
C PHE A 99 13.43 2.27 6.04
N GLY A 100 13.70 1.66 4.89
CA GLY A 100 14.09 0.24 4.88
C GLY A 100 15.11 -0.12 3.82
N HIS A 101 15.05 0.52 2.66
CA HIS A 101 15.93 0.19 1.54
C HIS A 101 17.42 0.38 1.88
N PHE A 102 17.77 1.47 2.57
CA PHE A 102 19.16 1.75 2.94
C PHE A 102 19.73 0.69 3.88
N GLN A 103 19.00 0.36 4.96
CA GLN A 103 19.39 -0.58 5.99
C GLN A 103 19.44 -2.01 5.42
N ALA A 104 18.40 -2.44 4.69
CA ALA A 104 18.26 -3.79 4.17
C ALA A 104 19.23 -4.10 3.01
N SER A 105 19.53 -3.10 2.17
CA SER A 105 20.49 -3.25 1.07
C SER A 105 21.91 -3.34 1.60
N ARG A 106 22.32 -2.42 2.50
CA ARG A 106 23.68 -2.36 3.07
C ARG A 106 24.05 -3.61 3.87
N SER A 107 23.09 -4.21 4.56
CA SER A 107 23.31 -5.38 5.41
C SER A 107 23.05 -6.73 4.74
N GLY A 108 22.37 -6.74 3.58
CA GLY A 108 22.01 -7.95 2.86
C GLY A 108 20.81 -8.71 3.44
N VAL A 109 19.95 -8.09 4.27
CA VAL A 109 18.76 -8.74 4.86
C VAL A 109 17.86 -9.41 3.83
N HIS A 110 17.66 -8.78 2.68
CA HIS A 110 16.89 -9.32 1.55
C HIS A 110 17.49 -10.62 0.94
N LYS A 111 18.74 -10.94 1.26
CA LYS A 111 19.43 -12.17 0.81
C LYS A 111 19.38 -13.29 1.85
N GLY A 112 18.90 -13.01 3.07
CA GLY A 112 18.92 -13.94 4.19
C GLY A 112 20.29 -14.10 4.84
N GLY A 113 20.42 -15.17 5.63
CA GLY A 113 21.64 -15.46 6.40
C GLY A 113 21.63 -14.82 7.79
N LEU A 114 20.54 -15.00 8.55
CA LEU A 114 20.32 -14.39 9.87
C LEU A 114 21.38 -14.80 10.92
N GLU A 115 22.14 -15.87 10.67
CA GLU A 115 23.30 -16.29 11.46
C GLU A 115 24.46 -15.29 11.39
N LYS A 116 24.56 -14.50 10.31
CA LYS A 116 25.63 -13.51 10.12
C LYS A 116 25.35 -12.28 10.99
N PRO A 117 26.31 -11.82 11.81
CA PRO A 117 26.12 -10.65 12.67
C PRO A 117 25.67 -9.39 11.93
N ILE A 118 26.21 -9.14 10.73
CA ILE A 118 25.84 -7.99 9.89
C ILE A 118 24.39 -8.05 9.41
N VAL A 119 23.89 -9.23 9.03
CA VAL A 119 22.50 -9.43 8.60
C VAL A 119 21.57 -9.27 9.79
N LYS A 120 21.93 -9.83 10.95
CA LYS A 120 21.15 -9.68 12.19
C LYS A 120 21.05 -8.22 12.63
N ALA A 121 22.15 -7.48 12.62
CA ALA A 121 22.16 -6.05 12.91
C ALA A 121 21.32 -5.26 11.88
N GLY A 122 21.44 -5.61 10.60
CA GLY A 122 20.62 -5.06 9.53
C GLY A 122 19.13 -5.30 9.69
N PHE A 123 18.75 -6.50 10.12
CA PHE A 123 17.36 -6.88 10.37
C PHE A 123 16.77 -5.98 11.46
N VAL A 124 17.49 -5.83 12.57
CA VAL A 124 17.10 -4.93 13.67
C VAL A 124 16.98 -3.48 13.19
N ALA A 125 17.99 -2.95 12.50
CA ALA A 125 17.99 -1.57 12.01
C ALA A 125 16.85 -1.29 11.02
N THR A 126 16.61 -2.23 10.09
CA THR A 126 15.51 -2.15 9.13
C THR A 126 14.16 -2.09 9.84
N ARG A 127 13.97 -2.93 10.87
CA ARG A 127 12.73 -2.99 11.66
C ARG A 127 12.45 -1.74 12.45
N ILE A 128 13.45 -1.22 13.16
CA ILE A 128 13.32 0.03 13.90
C ILE A 128 12.85 1.13 12.94
N SER A 129 13.54 1.27 11.81
CA SER A 129 13.28 2.33 10.85
C SER A 129 11.90 2.22 10.20
N VAL A 130 11.52 1.04 9.67
CA VAL A 130 10.22 0.91 8.99
C VAL A 130 9.03 0.98 9.96
N THR A 131 9.22 0.56 11.21
CA THR A 131 8.19 0.72 12.26
C THR A 131 8.02 2.19 12.65
N ASN A 132 9.11 2.98 12.66
CA ASN A 132 9.01 4.43 12.85
C ASN A 132 8.22 5.09 11.71
N LEU A 133 8.48 4.70 10.45
CA LEU A 133 7.69 5.18 9.32
C LEU A 133 6.20 4.83 9.46
N ASN A 134 5.90 3.60 9.90
CA ASN A 134 4.52 3.19 10.14
C ASN A 134 3.81 4.06 11.17
N LEU A 135 4.49 4.40 12.27
CA LEU A 135 3.95 5.30 13.29
C LEU A 135 3.66 6.69 12.72
N GLU A 136 4.56 7.27 11.93
CA GLU A 136 4.34 8.59 11.34
C GLU A 136 3.18 8.60 10.34
N ILE A 137 3.01 7.55 9.53
CA ILE A 137 1.87 7.41 8.62
C ILE A 137 0.56 7.25 9.40
N VAL A 138 0.52 6.38 10.41
CA VAL A 138 -0.67 6.19 11.27
C VAL A 138 -1.07 7.52 11.91
N ARG A 139 -0.10 8.30 12.41
CA ARG A 139 -0.37 9.63 12.97
C ARG A 139 -0.91 10.61 11.94
N ALA A 140 -0.35 10.66 10.74
CA ALA A 140 -0.82 11.53 9.67
C ALA A 140 -2.29 11.22 9.32
N LEU A 141 -2.63 9.94 9.15
CA LEU A 141 -4.01 9.52 8.86
C LEU A 141 -4.95 9.79 10.05
N ALA A 142 -4.49 9.55 11.28
CA ALA A 142 -5.27 9.83 12.48
C ALA A 142 -5.59 11.33 12.64
N ARG A 143 -4.69 12.24 12.23
CA ARG A 143 -4.95 13.70 12.25
C ARG A 143 -6.04 14.14 11.29
N GLU A 144 -6.16 13.43 10.17
CA GLU A 144 -7.29 13.56 9.25
C GLU A 144 -8.56 12.85 9.77
N GLY A 145 -8.56 12.46 11.05
CA GLY A 145 -9.65 11.81 11.77
C GLY A 145 -9.95 10.39 11.30
N ILE A 146 -9.01 9.73 10.60
CA ILE A 146 -9.17 8.34 10.18
C ILE A 146 -8.80 7.43 11.37
N PRO A 147 -9.67 6.49 11.80
CA PRO A 147 -9.42 5.62 12.95
C PRO A 147 -8.40 4.52 12.62
N THR A 148 -7.13 4.91 12.48
CA THR A 148 -6.05 4.04 11.99
C THR A 148 -5.34 3.28 13.09
N ILE A 149 -4.98 2.03 12.79
CA ILE A 149 -4.19 1.16 13.70
C ILE A 149 -3.02 0.56 12.91
N GLY A 150 -1.79 0.83 13.37
CA GLY A 150 -0.56 0.25 12.81
C GLY A 150 -0.42 -1.24 13.14
N MET A 151 -0.08 -2.05 12.13
CA MET A 151 0.05 -3.49 12.27
C MET A 151 1.31 -3.98 11.53
N SER A 152 2.38 -4.27 12.27
CA SER A 152 3.61 -4.84 11.68
C SER A 152 3.39 -6.32 11.34
N PRO A 153 3.61 -6.74 10.08
CA PRO A 153 3.52 -8.15 9.68
C PRO A 153 4.34 -9.08 10.57
N PHE A 154 5.58 -8.71 10.92
CA PHE A 154 6.37 -9.53 11.83
C PHE A 154 5.75 -9.63 13.23
N SER A 155 5.27 -8.51 13.79
CA SER A 155 4.65 -8.52 15.12
C SER A 155 3.32 -9.31 15.13
N CYS A 156 2.65 -9.40 13.98
CA CYS A 156 1.50 -10.27 13.76
C CYS A 156 1.88 -11.73 13.45
N GLY A 157 3.17 -12.10 13.53
CA GLY A 157 3.62 -13.47 13.36
C GLY A 157 3.70 -13.95 11.91
N TRP A 158 3.73 -13.05 10.93
CA TRP A 158 3.83 -13.43 9.53
C TRP A 158 5.24 -13.97 9.23
N THR A 159 5.30 -15.05 8.46
CA THR A 159 6.56 -15.69 8.04
C THR A 159 6.54 -15.92 6.54
N THR A 160 7.74 -16.09 5.99
CA THR A 160 7.96 -16.32 4.56
C THR A 160 8.67 -17.63 4.30
N SER A 161 8.63 -18.11 3.06
CA SER A 161 9.43 -19.22 2.58
C SER A 161 9.80 -18.93 1.14
N LYS A 162 11.10 -18.83 0.85
CA LYS A 162 11.61 -18.38 -0.46
C LYS A 162 11.04 -16.99 -0.84
N ARG A 163 10.92 -16.08 0.13
CA ARG A 163 10.47 -14.69 -0.06
C ARG A 163 8.98 -14.49 -0.35
N ASP A 164 8.17 -15.55 -0.34
CA ASP A 164 6.70 -15.44 -0.41
C ASP A 164 6.08 -15.78 0.95
N VAL A 165 4.86 -15.33 1.20
CA VAL A 165 4.12 -15.57 2.45
C VAL A 165 3.95 -17.07 2.65
N ALA A 166 4.47 -17.57 3.77
CA ALA A 166 4.32 -18.97 4.18
C ALA A 166 3.21 -19.15 5.21
N SER A 167 3.08 -18.19 6.14
CA SER A 167 2.03 -18.16 7.15
C SER A 167 1.72 -16.72 7.51
N ALA A 168 0.44 -16.38 7.54
CA ALA A 168 -0.08 -15.07 7.94
C ALA A 168 -1.48 -15.25 8.52
N ASP A 169 -1.66 -14.95 9.81
CA ASP A 169 -2.99 -14.91 10.41
C ASP A 169 -3.62 -13.54 10.15
N LEU A 170 -4.73 -13.55 9.40
CA LEU A 170 -5.50 -12.36 9.07
C LEU A 170 -6.66 -12.11 10.04
N SER A 171 -6.86 -12.97 11.05
CA SER A 171 -7.96 -12.84 12.00
C SER A 171 -7.92 -11.50 12.75
N THR A 172 -6.73 -11.03 13.11
CA THR A 172 -6.55 -9.72 13.76
C THR A 172 -6.90 -8.58 12.80
N VAL A 173 -6.46 -8.64 11.55
CA VAL A 173 -6.80 -7.63 10.52
C VAL A 173 -8.31 -7.57 10.30
N ALA A 174 -8.96 -8.73 10.16
CA ALA A 174 -10.41 -8.82 10.00
C ALA A 174 -11.17 -8.25 11.20
N LYS A 175 -10.74 -8.58 12.44
CA LYS A 175 -11.33 -8.01 13.66
C LYS A 175 -11.15 -6.49 13.72
N THR A 176 -9.98 -5.97 13.37
CA THR A 176 -9.71 -4.52 13.30
C THR A 176 -10.69 -3.84 12.36
N ILE A 177 -10.91 -4.39 11.16
CA ILE A 177 -11.86 -3.86 10.18
C ILE A 177 -13.31 -3.92 10.72
N VAL A 178 -13.72 -5.05 11.29
CA VAL A 178 -15.08 -5.22 11.85
C VAL A 178 -15.32 -4.28 13.04
N SER A 179 -14.29 -3.95 13.80
CA SER A 179 -14.34 -2.96 14.89
C SER A 179 -14.34 -1.50 14.42
N GLY A 180 -14.40 -1.23 13.11
CA GLY A 180 -14.49 0.12 12.55
C GLY A 180 -13.15 0.84 12.42
N PHE A 181 -12.03 0.15 12.62
CA PHE A 181 -10.70 0.72 12.41
C PHE A 181 -10.18 0.45 11.00
N VAL A 182 -9.27 1.31 10.56
CA VAL A 182 -8.51 1.16 9.30
C VAL A 182 -7.14 0.57 9.63
N PRO A 183 -6.89 -0.73 9.34
CA PRO A 183 -5.57 -1.32 9.58
C PRO A 183 -4.53 -0.76 8.61
N VAL A 184 -3.35 -0.43 9.13
CA VAL A 184 -2.20 0.10 8.39
C VAL A 184 -1.02 -0.87 8.52
N LEU A 185 -0.82 -1.71 7.51
CA LEU A 185 0.31 -2.63 7.40
C LEU A 185 1.46 -1.98 6.62
N HIS A 186 2.62 -2.64 6.61
CA HIS A 186 3.80 -2.14 5.91
C HIS A 186 4.70 -3.25 5.40
N GLY A 187 5.47 -2.96 4.35
CA GLY A 187 6.59 -3.81 3.96
C GLY A 187 7.55 -3.98 5.14
N ASP A 188 8.00 -5.20 5.41
CA ASP A 188 8.63 -5.52 6.69
C ASP A 188 9.80 -6.51 6.53
N ALA A 189 10.73 -6.50 7.49
CA ALA A 189 11.73 -7.56 7.60
C ALA A 189 11.15 -8.70 8.43
N VAL A 190 11.04 -9.89 7.84
CA VAL A 190 10.38 -11.05 8.45
C VAL A 190 11.28 -12.28 8.49
N LEU A 191 10.92 -13.25 9.32
CA LEU A 191 11.58 -14.55 9.33
C LEU A 191 11.19 -15.33 8.06
N ASP A 192 12.17 -16.05 7.51
CA ASP A 192 11.99 -16.92 6.35
C ASP A 192 12.41 -18.34 6.71
N ASN A 193 11.58 -19.32 6.39
CA ASN A 193 11.79 -20.72 6.75
C ASN A 193 13.02 -21.36 6.08
N ILE A 194 13.52 -20.77 4.98
CA ILE A 194 14.66 -21.28 4.21
C ILE A 194 15.85 -20.32 4.27
N LEU A 195 15.60 -19.02 4.14
CA LEU A 195 16.64 -17.99 4.11
C LEU A 195 17.02 -17.48 5.52
N GLY A 196 16.28 -17.88 6.55
CA GLY A 196 16.37 -17.35 7.91
C GLY A 196 15.64 -16.02 8.07
N CYS A 197 15.85 -15.08 7.16
CA CYS A 197 15.10 -13.84 7.07
C CYS A 197 15.01 -13.32 5.63
N THR A 198 14.07 -12.43 5.37
CA THR A 198 13.97 -11.69 4.11
C THR A 198 13.16 -10.40 4.29
N ILE A 199 13.02 -9.64 3.21
CA ILE A 199 12.07 -8.53 3.12
C ILE A 199 10.76 -9.05 2.52
N LEU A 200 9.66 -8.88 3.26
CA LEU A 200 8.31 -9.05 2.77
C LEU A 200 7.84 -7.71 2.20
N SER A 201 7.71 -7.62 0.88
CA SER A 201 7.34 -6.36 0.23
C SER A 201 5.87 -6.01 0.47
N GLY A 202 5.55 -4.71 0.46
CA GLY A 202 4.16 -4.28 0.52
C GLY A 202 3.33 -4.75 -0.69
N ASP A 203 3.96 -5.07 -1.82
CA ASP A 203 3.25 -5.59 -3.02
C ASP A 203 2.78 -7.03 -2.78
N VAL A 204 3.61 -7.85 -2.13
CA VAL A 204 3.24 -9.21 -1.72
C VAL A 204 2.16 -9.18 -0.64
N ILE A 205 2.26 -8.26 0.33
CA ILE A 205 1.26 -8.10 1.40
C ILE A 205 -0.11 -7.76 0.80
N ILE A 206 -0.18 -6.79 -0.12
CA ILE A 206 -1.47 -6.41 -0.72
C ILE A 206 -2.07 -7.52 -1.58
N ARG A 207 -1.25 -8.30 -2.30
CA ARG A 207 -1.75 -9.50 -3.00
C ARG A 207 -2.36 -10.50 -2.02
N HIS A 208 -1.64 -10.80 -0.94
CA HIS A 208 -2.10 -11.76 0.06
C HIS A 208 -3.40 -11.29 0.75
N LEU A 209 -3.50 -10.00 1.09
CA LEU A 209 -4.71 -9.42 1.65
C LEU A 209 -5.87 -9.41 0.65
N ALA A 210 -5.62 -9.05 -0.62
CA ALA A 210 -6.65 -9.02 -1.65
C ALA A 210 -7.25 -10.41 -1.89
N ASP A 211 -6.42 -11.46 -1.83
CA ASP A 211 -6.90 -12.84 -1.98
C ASP A 211 -7.87 -13.27 -0.87
N HIS A 212 -7.70 -12.78 0.36
CA HIS A 212 -8.54 -13.17 1.49
C HIS A 212 -9.71 -12.21 1.72
N LEU A 213 -9.49 -10.90 1.57
CA LEU A 213 -10.47 -9.87 1.89
C LEU A 213 -11.38 -9.53 0.70
N LYS A 214 -10.99 -9.93 -0.52
CA LYS A 214 -11.72 -9.71 -1.78
C LYS A 214 -12.27 -8.27 -1.90
N PRO A 215 -11.40 -7.24 -1.88
CA PRO A 215 -11.86 -5.86 -1.99
C PRO A 215 -12.51 -5.57 -3.34
N GLU A 216 -13.32 -4.51 -3.42
CA GLU A 216 -13.94 -4.11 -4.70
C GLU A 216 -12.91 -3.66 -5.74
N TYR A 217 -11.81 -3.04 -5.30
CA TYR A 217 -10.68 -2.65 -6.13
C TYR A 217 -9.42 -2.43 -5.28
N VAL A 218 -8.26 -2.34 -5.93
CA VAL A 218 -6.96 -2.10 -5.29
C VAL A 218 -6.28 -0.88 -5.92
N VAL A 219 -5.67 -0.03 -5.10
CA VAL A 219 -4.96 1.18 -5.55
C VAL A 219 -3.49 1.12 -5.14
N PHE A 220 -2.57 1.24 -6.09
CA PHE A 220 -1.15 1.45 -5.87
C PHE A 220 -0.83 2.93 -6.12
N LEU A 221 -0.61 3.68 -5.05
CA LEU A 221 -0.12 5.05 -5.11
C LEU A 221 1.41 5.03 -5.27
N THR A 222 1.93 5.65 -6.33
CA THR A 222 3.37 5.70 -6.65
C THR A 222 3.82 7.15 -6.91
N ASP A 223 5.11 7.36 -7.14
CA ASP A 223 5.74 8.65 -7.47
C ASP A 223 5.61 9.07 -8.95
N VAL A 224 5.03 8.21 -9.79
CA VAL A 224 4.86 8.36 -11.25
C VAL A 224 3.40 8.16 -11.66
N TYR A 225 2.98 8.65 -12.83
CA TYR A 225 1.57 8.57 -13.24
C TYR A 225 1.03 7.16 -13.42
N GLY A 226 1.87 6.17 -13.73
CA GLY A 226 1.49 4.78 -13.83
C GLY A 226 2.66 3.94 -14.30
N VAL A 227 2.38 2.86 -15.02
CA VAL A 227 3.39 2.03 -15.69
C VAL A 227 3.74 2.66 -17.03
N PHE A 228 5.03 2.84 -17.29
CA PHE A 228 5.54 3.30 -18.58
C PHE A 228 6.24 2.15 -19.31
N ASP A 229 6.33 2.22 -20.64
CA ASP A 229 7.06 1.24 -21.46
C ASP A 229 8.58 1.22 -21.16
N ARG A 230 9.10 2.35 -20.68
CA ARG A 230 10.48 2.60 -20.26
C ARG A 230 10.51 3.58 -19.08
N PRO A 231 11.67 3.88 -18.46
CA PRO A 231 11.74 4.84 -17.36
C PRO A 231 11.11 6.20 -17.74
N PRO A 232 10.22 6.79 -16.92
CA PRO A 232 9.51 8.03 -17.25
C PRO A 232 10.43 9.27 -17.30
N SER A 233 11.69 9.13 -16.89
CA SER A 233 12.74 10.15 -17.05
C SER A 233 13.33 10.18 -18.46
N GLU A 234 13.09 9.16 -19.28
CA GLU A 234 13.58 9.10 -20.66
C GLU A 234 12.62 9.81 -21.61
N ASN A 235 13.17 10.38 -22.70
CA ASN A 235 12.36 10.99 -23.75
C ASN A 235 11.42 9.95 -24.39
N ASP A 236 10.23 10.41 -24.76
CA ASP A 236 9.20 9.61 -25.43
C ASP A 236 8.69 8.40 -24.63
N ALA A 237 8.88 8.38 -23.31
CA ALA A 237 8.29 7.36 -22.45
C ALA A 237 6.75 7.41 -22.53
N VAL A 238 6.13 6.27 -22.81
CA VAL A 238 4.70 6.16 -23.04
C VAL A 238 4.01 5.52 -21.84
N LEU A 239 3.00 6.21 -21.31
CA LEU A 239 2.15 5.67 -20.25
C LEU A 239 1.29 4.53 -20.81
N LEU A 240 1.41 3.36 -20.19
CA LEU A 240 0.59 2.19 -20.46
C LEU A 240 -0.73 2.37 -19.69
N LYS A 241 -1.79 2.84 -20.35
CA LYS A 241 -3.07 3.12 -19.71
C LYS A 241 -3.81 1.86 -19.27
N GLU A 242 -3.66 0.76 -20.00
CA GLU A 242 -4.37 -0.49 -19.71
C GLU A 242 -3.53 -1.74 -19.97
N ILE A 243 -3.54 -2.65 -19.00
CA ILE A 243 -2.92 -3.96 -19.05
C ILE A 243 -3.99 -5.01 -18.76
N ALA A 244 -4.16 -5.95 -19.68
CA ALA A 244 -5.05 -7.10 -19.53
C ALA A 244 -4.29 -8.31 -18.98
N VAL A 245 -4.92 -9.06 -18.10
CA VAL A 245 -4.37 -10.28 -17.49
C VAL A 245 -5.20 -11.49 -17.90
N GLY A 246 -4.55 -12.53 -18.42
CA GLY A 246 -5.17 -13.80 -18.80
C GLY A 246 -5.30 -14.79 -17.64
N GLU A 247 -6.02 -15.88 -17.88
CA GLU A 247 -6.25 -16.95 -16.88
C GLU A 247 -4.95 -17.62 -16.39
N ASP A 248 -3.94 -17.70 -17.23
CA ASP A 248 -2.62 -18.23 -16.87
C ASP A 248 -1.78 -17.27 -16.02
N GLY A 249 -2.25 -16.03 -15.81
CA GLY A 249 -1.53 -14.97 -15.12
C GLY A 249 -0.56 -14.20 -16.02
N SER A 250 -0.48 -14.53 -17.30
CA SER A 250 0.21 -13.70 -18.28
C SER A 250 -0.53 -12.37 -18.46
N TRP A 251 0.21 -11.32 -18.80
CA TRP A 251 -0.37 -10.00 -19.00
C TRP A 251 0.11 -9.38 -20.31
N LYS A 252 -0.74 -8.56 -20.91
CA LYS A 252 -0.47 -7.84 -22.16
C LYS A 252 -0.95 -6.40 -22.06
N VAL A 253 -0.22 -5.49 -22.70
CA VAL A 253 -0.65 -4.09 -22.81
C VAL A 253 -1.77 -4.01 -23.85
N VAL A 254 -2.87 -3.38 -23.48
CA VAL A 254 -4.04 -3.16 -24.36
C VAL A 254 -4.11 -1.71 -24.82
N ASN A 255 -3.68 -0.77 -23.98
CA ASN A 255 -3.70 0.64 -24.31
C ASN A 255 -2.39 1.31 -23.86
N PRO A 256 -1.57 1.84 -24.79
CA PRO A 256 -1.72 1.75 -26.25
C PRO A 256 -1.50 0.31 -26.74
N VAL A 257 -2.11 -0.05 -27.88
CA VAL A 257 -1.86 -1.36 -28.52
C VAL A 257 -0.39 -1.40 -28.94
N MET A 258 0.42 -2.16 -28.22
CA MET A 258 1.82 -2.40 -28.54
C MET A 258 2.06 -3.90 -28.68
N ASP A 259 2.72 -4.31 -29.76
CA ASP A 259 3.17 -5.69 -29.94
C ASP A 259 4.44 -5.92 -29.09
N LEU A 260 4.25 -6.00 -27.77
CA LEU A 260 5.32 -6.21 -26.80
C LEU A 260 5.59 -7.71 -26.54
N THR A 261 5.11 -8.60 -27.40
CA THR A 261 5.29 -10.06 -27.28
C THR A 261 6.76 -10.48 -27.12
N ASN A 262 7.73 -9.61 -27.46
CA ASN A 262 9.16 -9.83 -27.25
C ASN A 262 9.97 -8.63 -26.66
N LYS A 263 9.34 -7.53 -26.23
CA LYS A 263 10.04 -6.42 -25.55
C LYS A 263 9.54 -6.31 -24.11
N LYS A 264 10.36 -6.76 -23.17
CA LYS A 264 10.12 -6.53 -21.74
C LYS A 264 9.98 -5.03 -21.49
N VAL A 265 8.98 -4.63 -20.69
CA VAL A 265 8.90 -3.29 -20.10
C VAL A 265 10.26 -2.99 -19.47
N GLN A 266 10.93 -1.96 -19.95
CA GLN A 266 12.25 -1.61 -19.43
C GLN A 266 12.05 -0.89 -18.10
N THR A 267 12.20 -1.62 -17.00
CA THR A 267 12.05 -1.04 -15.67
C THR A 267 13.40 -0.54 -15.18
N SER A 268 13.50 0.72 -14.79
CA SER A 268 14.62 1.19 -13.99
C SER A 268 14.42 0.69 -12.55
N VAL A 269 15.33 -0.18 -12.09
CA VAL A 269 15.46 -0.51 -10.67
C VAL A 269 16.42 0.51 -10.08
N ALA A 270 15.98 1.32 -9.12
CA ALA A 270 16.89 2.22 -8.43
C ALA A 270 17.97 1.41 -7.69
N ALA A 271 19.19 1.96 -7.56
CA ALA A 271 20.34 1.24 -6.99
C ALA A 271 20.10 0.67 -5.56
N HIS A 272 19.09 1.19 -4.85
CA HIS A 272 18.72 0.77 -3.50
C HIS A 272 17.39 0.01 -3.42
N ASP A 273 16.67 -0.20 -4.52
CA ASP A 273 15.42 -0.98 -4.53
C ASP A 273 15.73 -2.48 -4.50
N THR A 274 15.35 -3.12 -3.40
CA THR A 274 15.65 -4.54 -3.14
C THR A 274 14.48 -5.48 -3.53
N THR A 275 13.39 -4.92 -4.07
CA THR A 275 12.12 -5.65 -4.33
C THR A 275 11.84 -5.90 -5.82
N GLY A 276 12.68 -5.42 -6.73
CA GLY A 276 12.53 -5.61 -8.18
C GLY A 276 11.67 -4.55 -8.88
N GLY A 277 11.32 -3.45 -8.20
CA GLY A 277 10.81 -2.23 -8.85
C GLY A 277 9.41 -2.34 -9.46
N MET A 278 9.27 -1.90 -10.71
CA MET A 278 7.98 -1.87 -11.39
C MET A 278 7.56 -3.24 -11.94
N GLU A 279 8.50 -4.10 -12.34
CA GLU A 279 8.21 -5.43 -12.88
C GLU A 279 7.52 -6.30 -11.83
N THR A 280 8.08 -6.37 -10.62
CA THR A 280 7.47 -7.08 -9.48
C THR A 280 6.09 -6.52 -9.17
N LYS A 281 5.92 -5.19 -9.19
CA LYS A 281 4.62 -4.56 -8.90
C LYS A 281 3.55 -4.94 -9.93
N ILE A 282 3.90 -4.99 -11.21
CA ILE A 282 2.98 -5.45 -12.26
C ILE A 282 2.66 -6.94 -12.07
N ALA A 283 3.65 -7.76 -11.73
CA ALA A 283 3.43 -9.20 -11.48
C ALA A 283 2.47 -9.43 -10.29
N GLU A 284 2.69 -8.76 -9.15
CA GLU A 284 1.80 -8.84 -7.98
C GLU A 284 0.40 -8.28 -8.31
N ALA A 285 0.31 -7.15 -9.01
CA ALA A 285 -0.95 -6.58 -9.46
C ALA A 285 -1.69 -7.49 -10.44
N ALA A 286 -0.98 -8.19 -11.33
CA ALA A 286 -1.58 -9.14 -12.25
C ALA A 286 -2.18 -10.34 -11.51
N MET A 287 -1.51 -10.82 -10.46
CA MET A 287 -2.06 -11.87 -9.60
C MET A 287 -3.33 -11.43 -8.85
N ILE A 288 -3.43 -10.15 -8.47
CA ILE A 288 -4.66 -9.58 -7.91
C ILE A 288 -5.74 -9.48 -8.99
N ALA A 289 -5.42 -8.95 -10.16
CA ALA A 289 -6.34 -8.82 -11.29
C ALA A 289 -6.92 -10.17 -11.71
N LYS A 290 -6.12 -11.23 -11.71
CA LYS A 290 -6.57 -12.61 -11.97
C LYS A 290 -7.69 -13.10 -11.04
N LEU A 291 -7.86 -12.50 -9.85
CA LEU A 291 -8.96 -12.78 -8.93
C LEU A 291 -10.26 -12.05 -9.32
N GLY A 292 -10.27 -11.31 -10.43
CA GLY A 292 -11.38 -10.44 -10.85
C GLY A 292 -11.43 -9.10 -10.13
N ILE A 293 -10.32 -8.66 -9.51
CA ILE A 293 -10.22 -7.41 -8.75
C ILE A 293 -9.43 -6.40 -9.57
N ASP A 294 -10.05 -5.29 -9.95
CA ASP A 294 -9.35 -4.24 -10.70
C ASP A 294 -8.24 -3.58 -9.86
N VAL A 295 -7.10 -3.34 -10.49
CA VAL A 295 -5.94 -2.70 -9.87
C VAL A 295 -5.61 -1.40 -10.59
N TYR A 296 -5.44 -0.32 -9.84
CA TYR A 296 -5.07 1.00 -10.35
C TYR A 296 -3.66 1.37 -9.88
N ILE A 297 -2.75 1.68 -10.81
CA ILE A 297 -1.43 2.25 -10.49
C ILE A 297 -1.42 3.71 -10.91
N VAL A 298 -1.26 4.62 -9.94
CA VAL A 298 -1.43 6.07 -10.15
C VAL A 298 -0.49 6.90 -9.28
N LYS A 299 -0.15 8.11 -9.74
CA LYS A 299 0.66 9.06 -8.96
C LYS A 299 -0.09 9.55 -7.73
N ALA A 300 0.52 9.41 -6.56
CA ALA A 300 0.01 9.95 -5.30
C ALA A 300 -0.14 11.49 -5.34
N ALA A 301 -1.02 12.02 -4.48
CA ALA A 301 -1.23 13.46 -4.33
C ALA A 301 -1.61 14.18 -5.64
N THR A 302 -2.40 13.51 -6.49
CA THR A 302 -2.94 14.09 -7.73
C THR A 302 -4.47 13.97 -7.79
N PRO A 303 -5.16 14.74 -8.64
CA PRO A 303 -6.59 14.50 -8.89
C PRO A 303 -6.87 13.06 -9.35
N HIS A 304 -5.94 12.44 -10.08
CA HIS A 304 -6.07 11.05 -10.52
C HIS A 304 -6.00 10.05 -9.35
N SER A 305 -5.15 10.27 -8.33
CA SER A 305 -5.19 9.41 -7.14
C SER A 305 -6.52 9.53 -6.40
N GLN A 306 -7.13 10.72 -6.33
CA GLN A 306 -8.48 10.86 -5.76
C GLN A 306 -9.51 10.03 -6.54
N ARG A 307 -9.54 10.15 -7.87
CA ARG A 307 -10.49 9.40 -8.71
C ARG A 307 -10.35 7.88 -8.53
N ALA A 308 -9.10 7.39 -8.45
CA ALA A 308 -8.82 5.98 -8.18
C ALA A 308 -9.29 5.54 -6.79
N LEU A 309 -9.01 6.35 -5.75
CA LEU A 309 -9.45 6.06 -4.38
C LEU A 309 -10.98 6.05 -4.24
N ASN A 310 -11.67 6.92 -4.98
CA ASN A 310 -13.14 6.96 -5.06
C ASN A 310 -13.74 5.74 -5.79
N GLY A 311 -12.95 5.02 -6.60
CA GLY A 311 -13.41 3.86 -7.37
C GLY A 311 -14.12 4.24 -8.68
N GLU A 312 -13.93 5.47 -9.17
CA GLU A 312 -14.62 6.01 -10.36
C GLU A 312 -14.31 5.25 -11.66
N LEU A 313 -13.20 4.50 -11.70
CA LEU A 313 -12.68 3.82 -12.90
C LEU A 313 -13.30 2.45 -13.17
N ARG A 314 -14.17 1.96 -12.29
CA ARG A 314 -14.78 0.62 -12.38
C ARG A 314 -15.79 0.52 -13.52
N GLU A 315 -16.56 1.58 -13.73
CA GLU A 315 -17.63 1.61 -14.73
C GLU A 315 -17.17 2.18 -16.06
N SER A 316 -16.38 3.26 -16.02
CA SER A 316 -15.84 3.91 -17.20
C SER A 316 -14.48 4.54 -16.92
N VAL A 317 -13.63 4.61 -17.94
CA VAL A 317 -12.30 5.22 -17.84
C VAL A 317 -12.35 6.55 -18.58
N PRO A 318 -12.28 7.70 -17.89
CA PRO A 318 -12.28 9.01 -18.54
C PRO A 318 -11.08 9.19 -19.49
N ASP A 319 -11.26 9.94 -20.57
CA ASP A 319 -10.17 10.17 -21.55
C ASP A 319 -8.96 10.91 -20.95
N ASP A 320 -9.23 11.81 -20.02
CA ASP A 320 -8.24 12.59 -19.26
C ASP A 320 -7.59 11.81 -18.11
N TRP A 321 -7.93 10.53 -17.93
CA TRP A 321 -7.33 9.66 -16.93
C TRP A 321 -5.82 9.49 -17.18
N LEU A 322 -5.02 9.77 -16.15
CA LEU A 322 -3.59 9.48 -16.11
C LEU A 322 -3.31 8.44 -15.02
N GLY A 323 -3.25 7.19 -15.47
CA GLY A 323 -2.72 6.06 -14.71
C GLY A 323 -2.88 4.76 -15.48
N THR A 324 -2.46 3.67 -14.85
CA THR A 324 -2.54 2.33 -15.44
C THR A 324 -3.60 1.52 -14.74
N ILE A 325 -4.51 0.94 -15.52
CA ILE A 325 -5.47 -0.03 -15.02
C ILE A 325 -5.00 -1.43 -15.41
N ILE A 326 -4.96 -2.33 -14.43
CA ILE A 326 -4.64 -3.75 -14.61
C ILE A 326 -5.88 -4.55 -14.25
N ARG A 327 -6.44 -5.27 -15.21
CA ARG A 327 -7.73 -5.97 -15.07
C ARG A 327 -7.71 -7.33 -15.74
N PHE A 328 -8.59 -8.22 -15.29
CA PHE A 328 -8.77 -9.52 -15.90
C PHE A 328 -9.40 -9.40 -17.29
N SER A 329 -8.82 -10.07 -18.27
CA SER A 329 -9.46 -10.32 -19.57
C SER A 329 -10.01 -11.73 -19.57
N LYS A 330 -11.33 -11.82 -19.73
CA LYS A 330 -11.99 -13.06 -20.13
C LYS A 330 -11.54 -13.47 -21.54
#